data_AF-A0A371FQC1-F1
#
_entry.id   AF-A0A371FQC1-F1
#
_cell.length_a   1.000
_cell.length_b   1.000
_cell.length_c   1.000
_cell.angle_alpha   90.00
_cell.angle_beta   90.00
_cell.angle_gamma   90.00
#
_symmetry.space_group_name_H-M   'P 1'
#
loop_
_entity.id
_entity.type
_entity.pdbx_description
1 polymer ?
#
loop_
_entity_poly.entity_id
_entity_poly.type
_entity_poly.pdbx_seq_one_letter_code
_entity_poly.pdbx_strand_id
1 'polypeptide(L)' 'MDKKSIISRAHCLVLAFPAQGHINPMLQFSKLLEHQGVRITLVTTRSYYKNLQNVPPSVALETISDGFDKGGFAEAGSYK' A
#
# COMPACT_ATOMS: atom_id res chain seq x y z
N MET A 1 18.21 -17.98 -32.48
CA MET A 1 18.66 -17.58 -31.12
C MET A 1 17.60 -16.65 -30.57
N ASP A 2 16.59 -17.22 -29.95
CA ASP A 2 15.49 -16.45 -29.38
C ASP A 2 16.02 -15.67 -28.19
N LYS A 3 16.06 -14.34 -28.33
CA LYS A 3 16.23 -13.47 -27.17
C LYS A 3 14.99 -13.67 -26.31
N LYS A 4 15.11 -14.51 -25.28
CA LYS A 4 14.17 -14.56 -24.17
C LYS A 4 14.24 -13.19 -23.49
N SER A 5 13.47 -12.25 -24.00
CA SER A 5 13.19 -10.98 -23.33
C SER A 5 12.73 -11.37 -21.93
N ILE A 6 13.53 -11.03 -20.92
CA ILE A 6 13.07 -11.13 -19.54
C ILE A 6 11.95 -10.11 -19.47
N ILE A 7 10.70 -10.56 -19.63
CA ILE A 7 9.52 -9.72 -19.41
C ILE A 7 9.51 -9.44 -17.92
N SER A 8 10.30 -8.43 -17.51
CA SER A 8 10.28 -7.89 -16.17
C SER A 8 8.92 -7.25 -16.00
N ARG A 9 7.98 -7.99 -15.39
CA ARG A 9 6.69 -7.42 -15.03
C ARG A 9 6.95 -6.30 -14.03
N ALA A 10 6.58 -5.07 -14.41
CA ALA A 10 6.74 -3.91 -13.55
C ALA A 10 6.13 -4.20 -12.17
N HIS A 11 6.84 -3.82 -11.11
CA HIS A 11 6.36 -3.92 -9.74
C HIS A 11 6.33 -2.54 -9.13
N CYS A 12 5.13 -2.09 -8.75
CA CYS A 12 4.93 -0.79 -8.13
C CYS A 12 4.66 -0.95 -6.63
N LEU A 13 5.35 -0.13 -5.85
CA LEU A 13 5.06 0.10 -4.45
C LEU A 13 4.12 1.29 -4.34
N VAL A 14 2.91 1.06 -3.82
CA VAL A 14 1.90 2.10 -3.67
C VAL A 14 1.89 2.54 -2.22
N LEU A 15 2.45 3.72 -1.92
CA LEU A 15 2.46 4.28 -0.58
C LEU A 15 1.27 5.23 -0.41
N ALA A 16 0.31 4.85 0.43
CA ALA A 16 -0.88 5.66 0.70
C ALA A 16 -0.78 6.36 2.05
N PHE A 17 -1.27 7.60 2.13
CA PHE A 17 -1.45 8.27 3.42
C PHE A 17 -2.44 7.46 4.29
N PRO A 18 -2.15 7.24 5.59
CA PRO A 18 -2.93 6.35 6.47
C PRO A 18 -4.26 6.97 6.94
N ALA A 19 -5.15 7.25 5.98
CA ALA A 19 -6.52 7.67 6.23
C ALA A 19 -7.46 7.08 5.19
N GLN A 20 -8.71 6.80 5.58
CA GLN A 20 -9.68 6.07 4.75
C GLN A 20 -9.91 6.76 3.40
N GLY A 21 -9.98 8.10 3.41
CA GLY A 21 -10.13 8.92 2.22
C GLY A 21 -8.98 8.83 1.20
N HIS A 22 -7.79 8.39 1.63
CA HIS A 22 -6.65 8.14 0.75
C HIS A 22 -6.50 6.66 0.41
N ILE A 23 -6.67 5.77 1.38
CA ILE A 23 -6.52 4.32 1.20
C ILE A 23 -7.49 3.76 0.16
N ASN A 24 -8.76 4.17 0.20
CA ASN A 24 -9.77 3.67 -0.72
C ASN A 24 -9.44 4.03 -2.19
N PRO A 25 -9.17 5.30 -2.55
CA PRO A 25 -8.70 5.64 -3.88
C PRO A 25 -7.42 4.91 -4.30
N MET A 26 -6.41 4.81 -3.41
CA MET A 26 -5.15 4.14 -3.73
C MET A 26 -5.33 2.63 -3.95
N LEU A 27 -6.29 1.99 -3.26
CA LEU A 27 -6.65 0.60 -3.49
C LEU A 27 -7.34 0.42 -4.85
N GLN A 28 -8.24 1.32 -5.23
CA GLN A 28 -8.88 1.27 -6.55
C GLN A 28 -7.87 1.51 -7.67
N PHE A 29 -6.96 2.47 -7.49
CA PHE A 29 -5.85 2.68 -8.41
C PHE A 29 -4.95 1.44 -8.54
N SER A 30 -4.65 0.77 -7.42
CA SER A 30 -3.88 -0.48 -7.41
C SER A 30 -4.55 -1.58 -8.24
N LYS A 31 -5.88 -1.75 -8.11
CA LYS A 31 -6.65 -2.70 -8.92
C LYS A 31 -6.56 -2.39 -10.42
N LEU A 32 -6.63 -1.11 -10.79
CA LEU A 32 -6.49 -0.69 -12.19
C LEU A 32 -5.10 -1.02 -12.73
N LEU A 33 -4.03 -0.83 -11.94
CA LEU A 33 -2.68 -1.19 -12.34
C LEU A 33 -2.48 -2.71 -12.47
N GLU A 34 -3.06 -3.50 -11.57
CA GLU A 34 -3.06 -4.96 -11.68
C GLU A 34 -3.74 -5.44 -12.97
N HIS A 35 -4.87 -4.82 -13.34
CA HIS A 35 -5.55 -5.07 -14.62
C HIS A 35 -4.67 -4.77 -15.84
N GLN A 36 -3.69 -3.87 -15.72
CA GLN A 36 -2.68 -3.59 -16.76
C GLN A 36 -1.45 -4.51 -16.67
N GLY A 37 -1.47 -5.52 -15.80
CA GLY A 37 -0.42 -6.53 -15.67
C GLY A 37 0.74 -6.16 -14.74
N VAL A 38 0.63 -5.03 -14.02
CA VAL A 38 1.63 -4.56 -13.04
C VAL A 38 1.43 -5.30 -11.72
N ARG A 39 2.52 -5.82 -11.15
CA ARG A 39 2.49 -6.36 -9.77
C ARG A 39 2.41 -5.20 -8.79
N ILE A 40 1.56 -5.27 -7.77
CA ILE A 40 1.40 -4.20 -6.79
C ILE A 40 1.68 -4.67 -5.37
N THR A 41 2.38 -3.84 -4.61
CA THR A 41 2.42 -3.90 -3.14
C THR A 41 1.88 -2.58 -2.59
N LEU A 42 0.74 -2.62 -1.92
CA LEU A 42 0.20 -1.49 -1.17
C LEU A 42 0.91 -1.41 0.18
N VAL A 43 1.41 -0.23 0.52
CA VAL A 43 2.08 0.06 1.79
C VAL A 43 1.24 1.04 2.58
N THR A 44 1.03 0.70 3.85
CA THR A 44 0.42 1.59 4.84
C THR A 44 1.28 1.64 6.10
N THR A 45 0.82 2.35 7.12
CA THR A 45 1.52 2.41 8.41
C THR A 45 1.07 1.29 9.33
N ARG A 46 1.93 0.87 10.25
CA ARG A 46 1.61 -0.14 11.28
C ARG A 46 0.41 0.26 12.13
N SER A 47 0.32 1.54 12.50
CA SER A 47 -0.80 2.09 13.28
C SER A 47 -2.14 1.96 12.55
N TYR A 48 -2.12 2.07 11.20
CA TYR A 48 -3.33 2.04 10.37
C TYR A 48 -3.68 0.64 9.86
N TYR A 49 -2.74 -0.30 9.87
CA TYR A 49 -2.93 -1.65 9.33
C TYR A 49 -4.22 -2.34 9.80
N LYS A 50 -4.58 -2.18 11.08
CA LYS A 50 -5.79 -2.79 11.66
C LYS A 50 -7.11 -2.20 11.12
N ASN A 51 -7.06 -1.01 10.53
CA ASN A 51 -8.21 -0.33 9.94
C ASN A 51 -8.43 -0.71 8.47
N LEU A 52 -7.47 -1.38 7.84
CA LEU A 52 -7.63 -1.86 6.47
C LEU A 52 -8.66 -2.98 6.41
N GLN A 53 -9.65 -2.80 5.54
CA GLN A 53 -10.65 -3.80 5.24
C GLN A 53 -10.70 -4.03 3.73
N ASN A 54 -10.98 -5.26 3.31
CA ASN A 54 -11.29 -5.59 1.91
C ASN A 54 -10.15 -5.33 0.90
N VAL A 55 -8.88 -5.52 1.31
CA VAL A 55 -7.77 -5.56 0.36
C VAL A 55 -7.85 -6.85 -0.46
N PRO A 56 -7.85 -6.80 -1.81
CA PRO A 56 -7.90 -7.99 -2.65
C PRO A 56 -6.66 -8.88 -2.42
N PRO A 57 -6.79 -10.21 -2.47
CA PRO A 57 -5.65 -11.13 -2.33
C PRO A 57 -4.55 -10.95 -3.40
N SER A 58 -4.88 -10.32 -4.53
CA SER A 58 -3.94 -10.03 -5.62
C SER A 58 -2.98 -8.89 -5.28
N VAL A 59 -3.40 -7.95 -4.44
CA VAL A 59 -2.57 -6.84 -3.95
C VAL A 59 -1.82 -7.27 -2.70
N ALA A 60 -0.49 -7.37 -2.77
CA ALA A 60 0.32 -7.59 -1.59
C ALA A 60 0.19 -6.38 -0.64
N LEU A 61 0.11 -6.64 0.66
CA LEU A 61 -0.02 -5.60 1.69
C LEU A 61 1.18 -5.64 2.62
N GLU A 62 1.86 -4.50 2.75
CA GLU A 62 3.01 -4.34 3.63
C GLU A 62 2.85 -3.12 4.54
N THR A 63 3.62 -3.07 5.63
CA THR A 63 3.56 -1.98 6.60
C THR A 63 4.92 -1.35 6.85
N ILE A 64 4.90 -0.03 7.02
CA ILE A 64 6.05 0.76 7.50
C ILE A 64 5.71 1.40 8.85
N SER A 65 6.74 1.80 9.59
CA SER A 65 6.54 2.61 10.80
C SER A 65 6.22 4.06 10.40
N ASP A 66 5.31 4.68 11.14
CA ASP A 66 5.01 6.12 11.09
C ASP A 66 5.55 6.89 12.30
N GLY A 67 6.39 6.23 13.12
CA GLY A 67 6.86 6.75 14.40
C GLY A 67 5.85 6.61 15.54
N PHE A 68 4.64 6.12 15.27
CA PHE A 68 3.52 6.02 16.21
C PHE A 68 2.78 4.68 16.06
N ASP A 69 3.54 3.58 16.00
CA ASP A 69 3.04 2.27 15.60
C ASP A 69 1.88 1.74 16.46
N LYS A 70 1.69 2.22 17.69
CA LYS A 70 0.67 1.70 18.62
C LYS A 70 -0.63 2.49 18.55
N GLY A 71 -0.54 3.83 18.57
CA GLY A 71 -1.71 4.71 18.69
C GLY A 71 -1.92 5.65 17.50
N GLY A 72 -1.02 5.64 16.51
CA GLY A 72 -1.06 6.57 15.39
C GLY A 72 -1.10 8.01 15.88
N PHE A 73 -2.00 8.81 15.32
CA PHE A 73 -2.17 10.21 15.71
C PHE A 73 -2.40 10.41 17.23
N ALA A 74 -3.08 9.47 17.90
CA ALA A 74 -3.33 9.58 19.34
C ALA A 74 -2.06 9.42 20.20
N GLU A 75 -1.01 8.81 19.65
CA GLU A 75 0.30 8.66 20.31
C GLU A 75 1.18 9.91 20.15
N ALA A 76 0.88 10.78 19.17
CA ALA A 76 1.73 11.92 18.79
C ALA A 76 1.83 13.04 19.84
N GLY A 77 1.03 12.99 20.90
CA GLY A 77 0.99 14.03 21.92
C GLY A 77 0.62 15.40 21.34
N SER A 78 0.67 16.43 22.18
CA SER A 78 0.52 17.81 21.74
C SER A 78 1.89 18.43 21.53
N TYR A 79 2.07 19.18 20.45
CA TYR A 79 3.21 20.09 20.34
C TYR A 79 2.97 21.27 21.31
N LYS A 80 4.01 21.68 22.04
CA LYS A 80 4.01 22.89 22.86
C LYS A 80 4.40 24.10 22.03
#